data_AF-A0A6J1VNY7-F1
#
_entry.id   AF-A0A6J1VNY7-F1
#
_cell.length_a   1.000
_cell.length_b   1.000
_cell.length_c   1.000
_cell.angle_alpha   90.00
_cell.angle_beta   90.00
_cell.angle_gamma   90.00
#
_symmetry.space_group_name_H-M   'P 1'
#
loop_
_entity.id
_entity.type
_entity.pdbx_description
1 polymer ?
#
loop_
_entity_poly.entity_id
_entity_poly.type
_entity_poly.pdbx_seq_one_letter_code
_entity_poly.pdbx_strand_id
1 'polypeptide(L)'
;MVVVKEYRVVLPVSVEEYQVGQLYSVAEASKNETGGGEGVEVLVNEPYERDGERGQYTHKIYHLQSKVPPFVRMLAPEGALDIHEKAWNAYPFCRTVITNEYMKDDFLIKIETWHKADMGMQENVHKLDPEEWKNVEAVYIDIADRSHVLSRQDYKPEEDPAKFKSVKTGRGPLGPNWKKELGKQAECPYMCAYKLVTVKFKWWGLQNKIENFIQKQERRLFTNFHRQLFCWLDRWVDLTMEDIRRMEDETKRQLDEMRERDPLKGMSAADE
;
A
#
# COMPACT_ATOMS: atom_id res chain seq x y z
N MET A 1 8.45 -22.79 -1.50
CA MET A 1 8.06 -22.22 -0.18
C MET A 1 7.28 -20.94 -0.46
N VAL A 2 6.52 -20.39 0.49
CA VAL A 2 5.81 -19.11 0.33
C VAL A 2 6.23 -18.25 1.51
N VAL A 3 6.52 -16.97 1.30
CA VAL A 3 6.95 -16.06 2.38
C VAL A 3 5.75 -15.23 2.83
N VAL A 4 5.40 -15.32 4.11
CA VAL A 4 4.27 -14.61 4.70
C VAL A 4 4.77 -13.69 5.82
N LYS A 5 4.36 -12.42 5.77
CA LYS A 5 4.64 -11.41 6.82
C LYS A 5 3.39 -10.60 7.10
N GLU A 6 3.19 -10.18 8.34
CA GLU A 6 2.12 -9.25 8.71
C GLU A 6 2.71 -7.89 9.05
N TYR A 7 2.44 -6.87 8.24
CA TYR A 7 2.85 -5.50 8.51
C TYR A 7 1.76 -4.79 9.31
N ARG A 8 2.10 -4.33 10.52
CA ARG A 8 1.20 -3.60 11.41
C ARG A 8 1.51 -2.12 11.37
N VAL A 9 0.55 -1.32 10.90
CA VAL A 9 0.70 0.14 10.78
C VAL A 9 -0.31 0.81 11.70
N VAL A 10 0.16 1.29 12.85
CA VAL A 10 -0.63 2.14 13.75
C VAL A 10 -0.67 3.54 13.19
N LEU A 11 -1.84 4.19 13.23
CA LEU A 11 -2.06 5.53 12.67
C LEU A 11 -2.90 6.40 13.61
N PRO A 12 -2.62 7.73 13.68
CA PRO A 12 -3.39 8.71 14.46
C PRO A 12 -4.63 9.22 13.70
N VAL A 13 -5.40 8.28 13.16
CA VAL A 13 -6.68 8.51 12.46
C VAL A 13 -7.66 7.42 12.88
N SER A 14 -8.96 7.66 12.74
CA SER A 14 -9.97 6.64 12.99
C SER A 14 -10.05 5.64 11.83
N VAL A 15 -10.74 4.51 12.06
CA VAL A 15 -11.02 3.51 11.01
C VAL A 15 -11.87 4.16 9.89
N GLU A 16 -12.85 4.98 10.26
CA GLU A 16 -13.72 5.69 9.31
C GLU A 16 -12.95 6.73 8.50
N GLU A 17 -12.09 7.53 9.14
CA GLU A 17 -11.23 8.49 8.45
C GLU A 17 -10.27 7.79 7.48
N TYR A 18 -9.69 6.66 7.89
CA TYR A 18 -8.76 5.90 7.06
C TYR A 18 -9.41 5.40 5.77
N GLN A 19 -10.70 5.06 5.78
CA GLN A 19 -11.40 4.62 4.56
C GLN A 19 -11.31 5.68 3.45
N VAL A 20 -11.53 6.96 3.78
CA VAL A 20 -11.42 8.08 2.85
C VAL A 20 -9.96 8.38 2.53
N GLY A 21 -9.12 8.50 3.57
CA GLY A 21 -7.71 8.86 3.42
C GLY A 21 -6.90 7.85 2.60
N GLN A 22 -7.21 6.56 2.71
CA GLN A 22 -6.58 5.51 1.90
C GLN A 22 -6.91 5.69 0.43
N LEU A 23 -8.18 5.88 0.07
CA LEU A 23 -8.60 5.98 -1.33
C LEU A 23 -8.03 7.25 -1.99
N TYR A 24 -8.08 8.38 -1.29
CA TYR A 24 -7.40 9.61 -1.72
C TYR A 24 -5.91 9.39 -1.96
N SER A 25 -5.22 8.79 -0.98
CA SER A 25 -3.77 8.60 -1.04
C SER A 25 -3.36 7.60 -2.12
N VAL A 26 -4.19 6.58 -2.41
CA VAL A 26 -3.97 5.65 -3.53
C VAL A 26 -4.05 6.38 -4.86
N ALA A 27 -5.03 7.27 -5.04
CA ALA A 27 -5.15 8.07 -6.26
C ALA A 27 -3.92 8.96 -6.47
N GLU A 28 -3.50 9.70 -5.45
CA GLU A 28 -2.34 10.59 -5.53
C GLU A 28 -1.02 9.83 -5.68
N ALA A 29 -0.83 8.72 -4.97
CA ALA A 29 0.35 7.87 -5.12
C ALA A 29 0.41 7.26 -6.54
N SER A 30 -0.72 6.84 -7.10
CA SER A 30 -0.79 6.33 -8.48
C SER A 30 -0.33 7.39 -9.48
N LYS A 31 -0.77 8.65 -9.32
CA LYS A 31 -0.33 9.78 -10.15
C LYS A 31 1.17 10.05 -10.02
N ASN A 32 1.72 9.95 -8.82
CA ASN A 32 3.16 10.15 -8.57
C ASN A 32 4.04 9.08 -9.22
N GLU A 33 3.49 7.88 -9.47
CA GLU A 33 4.20 6.74 -10.04
C GLU A 33 3.98 6.55 -11.55
N THR A 34 3.09 7.33 -12.18
CA THR A 34 2.64 7.09 -13.56
C THR A 34 3.17 8.13 -14.54
N GLY A 35 3.92 7.67 -15.55
CA GLY A 35 4.53 8.49 -16.60
C GLY A 35 5.54 7.69 -17.42
N GLY A 36 5.85 8.15 -18.63
CA GLY A 36 6.86 7.53 -19.50
C GLY A 36 6.52 6.11 -19.96
N GLY A 37 5.22 5.82 -20.13
CA GLY A 37 4.71 4.48 -20.47
C GLY A 37 4.58 3.52 -19.28
N GLU A 38 5.00 3.93 -18.07
CA GLU A 38 4.98 3.11 -16.85
C GLU A 38 4.01 3.65 -15.80
N GLY A 39 3.68 2.82 -14.80
CA GLY A 39 2.82 3.18 -13.68
C GLY A 39 1.50 2.44 -13.68
N VAL A 40 0.41 3.11 -13.30
CA VAL A 40 -0.88 2.50 -12.97
C VAL A 40 -1.88 2.73 -14.09
N GLU A 41 -2.50 1.66 -14.59
CA GLU A 41 -3.69 1.71 -15.44
C GLU A 41 -4.90 1.14 -14.70
N VAL A 42 -6.04 1.83 -14.70
CA VAL A 42 -7.27 1.38 -14.03
C VAL A 42 -8.25 0.82 -15.05
N LEU A 43 -8.39 -0.50 -15.12
CA LEU A 43 -9.31 -1.15 -16.05
C LEU A 43 -10.74 -1.10 -15.53
N VAL A 44 -10.96 -1.58 -14.30
CA VAL A 44 -12.27 -1.69 -13.66
C VAL A 44 -12.25 -1.00 -12.30
N ASN A 45 -13.30 -0.26 -11.99
CA ASN A 45 -13.60 0.27 -10.67
C ASN A 45 -15.13 0.29 -10.51
N GLU A 46 -15.69 -0.70 -9.83
CA GLU A 46 -17.14 -0.86 -9.71
C GLU A 46 -17.55 -1.47 -8.36
N PRO A 47 -18.76 -1.18 -7.86
CA PRO A 47 -19.28 -1.88 -6.70
C PRO A 47 -19.50 -3.37 -7.01
N TYR A 48 -19.29 -4.24 -6.02
CA TYR A 48 -19.62 -5.66 -6.13
C TYR A 48 -20.46 -6.14 -4.94
N GLU A 49 -21.23 -7.20 -5.18
CA GLU A 49 -21.91 -7.98 -4.15
C GLU A 49 -21.71 -9.46 -4.46
N ARG A 50 -21.16 -10.21 -3.50
CA ARG A 50 -20.90 -11.64 -3.65
C ARG A 50 -21.02 -12.34 -2.29
N ASP A 51 -21.79 -13.42 -2.23
CA ASP A 51 -21.91 -14.27 -1.04
C ASP A 51 -22.26 -13.48 0.25
N GLY A 52 -23.01 -12.38 0.11
CA GLY A 52 -23.39 -11.47 1.21
C GLY A 52 -22.34 -10.41 1.57
N GLU A 53 -21.14 -10.47 0.99
CA GLU A 53 -20.13 -9.41 1.07
C GLU A 53 -20.40 -8.33 0.02
N ARG A 54 -20.32 -7.07 0.44
CA ARG A 54 -20.48 -5.90 -0.44
C ARG A 54 -19.24 -5.02 -0.32
N GLY A 55 -18.81 -4.45 -1.43
CA GLY A 55 -17.63 -3.60 -1.44
C GLY A 55 -17.37 -2.96 -2.79
N GLN A 56 -16.13 -2.50 -2.98
CA GLN A 56 -15.64 -2.02 -4.26
C GLN A 56 -14.65 -3.02 -4.85
N TYR A 57 -14.84 -3.35 -6.11
CA TYR A 57 -13.92 -4.15 -6.91
C TYR A 57 -13.09 -3.23 -7.80
N THR A 58 -11.78 -3.43 -7.81
CA THR A 58 -10.90 -2.77 -8.77
C THR A 58 -10.01 -3.77 -9.49
N HIS A 59 -9.78 -3.54 -10.77
CA HIS A 59 -8.76 -4.23 -11.57
C HIS A 59 -7.84 -3.18 -12.16
N LYS A 60 -6.55 -3.26 -11.80
CA LYS A 60 -5.49 -2.38 -12.30
C LYS A 60 -4.37 -3.19 -12.93
N ILE A 61 -3.60 -2.54 -13.80
CA ILE A 61 -2.33 -3.04 -14.31
C ILE A 61 -1.23 -2.11 -13.81
N TYR A 62 -0.15 -2.68 -13.30
CA TYR A 62 1.09 -1.95 -13.05
C TYR A 62 2.09 -2.27 -14.15
N HIS A 63 2.49 -1.24 -14.90
CA HIS A 63 3.52 -1.32 -15.95
C HIS A 63 4.87 -0.97 -15.33
N LEU A 64 5.77 -1.94 -15.26
CA LEU A 64 6.98 -1.88 -14.41
C LEU A 64 8.31 -2.03 -15.16
N GLN A 65 8.34 -1.74 -16.46
CA GLN A 65 9.46 -2.01 -17.36
C GLN A 65 10.80 -1.54 -16.80
N SER A 66 10.98 -0.24 -16.58
CA SER A 66 12.20 0.34 -16.01
C SER A 66 12.21 0.35 -14.48
N LYS A 67 11.05 0.21 -13.84
CA LYS A 67 10.86 0.22 -12.39
C LYS A 67 11.27 -1.06 -11.67
N VAL A 68 11.44 -2.20 -12.35
CA VAL A 68 11.98 -3.45 -11.74
C VAL A 68 13.53 -3.50 -11.74
N PRO A 69 14.15 -4.29 -10.84
CA PRO A 69 15.59 -4.50 -10.84
C PRO A 69 16.13 -5.02 -12.20
N PRO A 70 17.35 -4.65 -12.61
CA PRO A 70 17.90 -5.02 -13.92
C PRO A 70 17.91 -6.53 -14.19
N PHE A 71 18.17 -7.34 -13.17
CA PHE A 71 18.21 -8.79 -13.31
C PHE A 71 16.82 -9.40 -13.56
N VAL A 72 15.74 -8.77 -13.09
CA VAL A 72 14.36 -9.20 -13.39
C VAL A 72 14.03 -8.88 -14.84
N ARG A 73 14.40 -7.67 -15.30
CA ARG A 73 14.21 -7.24 -16.70
C ARG A 73 14.94 -8.13 -17.70
N MET A 74 16.15 -8.57 -17.38
CA MET A 74 16.94 -9.45 -18.26
C MET A 74 16.32 -10.84 -18.46
N LEU A 75 15.51 -11.31 -17.49
CA LEU A 75 14.93 -12.64 -17.49
C LEU A 75 13.49 -12.69 -18.04
N ALA A 76 12.79 -11.56 -18.01
CA ALA A 76 11.42 -11.45 -18.48
C ALA A 76 11.38 -11.09 -19.97
N PRO A 77 10.56 -11.77 -20.80
CA PRO A 77 10.24 -11.31 -22.14
C PRO A 77 9.67 -9.88 -22.14
N GLU A 78 9.78 -9.17 -23.26
CA GLU A 78 9.19 -7.84 -23.41
C GLU A 78 7.67 -7.90 -23.17
N GLY A 79 7.15 -7.00 -22.34
CA GLY A 79 5.74 -6.98 -21.89
C GLY A 79 5.41 -7.96 -20.76
N ALA A 80 6.29 -8.89 -20.38
CA ALA A 80 6.02 -9.87 -19.32
C ALA A 80 6.18 -9.33 -17.88
N LEU A 81 6.48 -8.04 -17.72
CA LEU A 81 6.67 -7.40 -16.41
C LEU A 81 5.41 -6.73 -15.87
N ASP A 82 4.35 -6.67 -16.69
CA ASP A 82 3.08 -6.14 -16.26
C ASP A 82 2.46 -7.09 -15.23
N ILE A 83 1.99 -6.52 -14.13
CA ILE A 83 1.33 -7.26 -13.07
C ILE A 83 -0.10 -6.75 -12.90
N HIS A 84 -1.03 -7.68 -12.75
CA HIS A 84 -2.45 -7.39 -12.64
C HIS A 84 -2.82 -7.40 -11.17
N GLU A 85 -3.29 -6.26 -10.67
CA GLU A 85 -3.88 -6.13 -9.34
C GLU A 85 -5.40 -6.26 -9.43
N LYS A 86 -5.97 -7.19 -8.68
CA LYS A 86 -7.40 -7.30 -8.43
C LYS A 86 -7.65 -7.13 -6.94
N ALA A 87 -8.46 -6.16 -6.57
CA ALA A 87 -8.78 -5.88 -5.18
C ALA A 87 -10.28 -5.93 -4.92
N TRP A 88 -10.66 -6.54 -3.79
CA TRP A 88 -12.00 -6.62 -3.24
C TRP A 88 -11.98 -5.88 -1.90
N ASN A 89 -12.43 -4.63 -1.93
CA ASN A 89 -12.43 -3.74 -0.78
C ASN A 89 -13.82 -3.73 -0.13
N ALA A 90 -14.02 -4.63 0.84
CA ALA A 90 -15.18 -4.70 1.73
C ALA A 90 -14.85 -4.09 3.10
N TYR A 91 -14.47 -2.81 3.09
CA TYR A 91 -13.97 -2.10 4.26
C TYR A 91 -14.84 -2.38 5.51
N PRO A 92 -14.26 -2.79 6.66
CA PRO A 92 -12.85 -2.66 7.05
C PRO A 92 -11.93 -3.82 6.65
N PHE A 93 -12.41 -4.80 5.88
CA PHE A 93 -11.55 -5.84 5.29
C PHE A 93 -11.24 -5.52 3.82
N CYS A 94 -10.03 -5.80 3.38
CA CYS A 94 -9.66 -5.70 1.97
C CYS A 94 -8.79 -6.87 1.57
N ARG A 95 -9.05 -7.45 0.40
CA ARG A 95 -8.21 -8.48 -0.21
C ARG A 95 -7.73 -7.99 -1.56
N THR A 96 -6.41 -7.93 -1.73
CA THR A 96 -5.75 -7.64 -2.99
C THR A 96 -4.96 -8.85 -3.46
N VAL A 97 -5.09 -9.19 -4.74
CA VAL A 97 -4.41 -10.29 -5.40
C VAL A 97 -3.69 -9.74 -6.61
N ILE A 98 -2.37 -9.90 -6.64
CA ILE A 98 -1.50 -9.45 -7.71
C ILE A 98 -0.92 -10.69 -8.40
N THR A 99 -1.11 -10.76 -9.71
CA THR A 99 -0.69 -11.88 -10.56
C THR A 99 0.09 -11.40 -11.77
N ASN A 100 0.87 -12.29 -12.38
CA ASN A 100 1.59 -12.01 -13.62
C ASN A 100 1.17 -13.04 -14.69
N GLU A 101 0.80 -12.59 -15.88
CA GLU A 101 0.27 -13.47 -16.92
C GLU A 101 1.30 -14.50 -17.41
N TYR A 102 2.57 -14.10 -17.50
CA TYR A 102 3.66 -14.98 -17.94
C TYR A 102 3.96 -16.08 -16.92
N MET A 103 4.05 -15.73 -15.64
CA MET A 103 4.36 -16.70 -14.57
C MET A 103 3.16 -17.53 -14.12
N LYS A 104 1.92 -17.13 -14.45
CA LYS A 104 0.69 -17.84 -14.05
C LYS A 104 0.70 -18.11 -12.53
N ASP A 105 0.50 -19.37 -12.13
CA ASP A 105 0.45 -19.78 -10.72
C ASP A 105 1.81 -19.68 -10.00
N ASP A 106 2.91 -19.49 -10.72
CA ASP A 106 4.25 -19.39 -10.12
C ASP A 106 4.55 -17.99 -9.55
N PHE A 107 3.66 -17.01 -9.75
CA PHE A 107 3.74 -15.67 -9.15
C PHE A 107 2.45 -15.30 -8.42
N LEU A 108 2.57 -14.88 -7.16
CA LEU A 108 1.46 -14.30 -6.39
C LEU A 108 2.00 -13.30 -5.38
N ILE A 109 1.41 -12.11 -5.34
CA ILE A 109 1.43 -11.25 -4.15
C ILE A 109 -0.01 -11.10 -3.69
N LYS A 110 -0.32 -11.57 -2.49
CA LYS A 110 -1.65 -11.44 -1.89
C LYS A 110 -1.53 -10.59 -0.63
N ILE A 111 -2.31 -9.53 -0.55
CA ILE A 111 -2.37 -8.61 0.58
C ILE A 111 -3.78 -8.69 1.15
N GLU A 112 -3.90 -9.26 2.34
CA GLU A 112 -5.15 -9.28 3.11
C GLU A 112 -5.01 -8.29 4.24
N THR A 113 -5.97 -7.38 4.38
CA THR A 113 -5.89 -6.29 5.35
C THR A 113 -7.11 -6.21 6.21
N TRP A 114 -6.91 -6.22 7.52
CA TRP A 114 -7.89 -5.79 8.50
C TRP A 114 -7.55 -4.41 9.04
N HIS A 115 -8.53 -3.51 9.05
CA HIS A 115 -8.45 -2.22 9.73
C HIS A 115 -9.21 -2.31 11.04
N LYS A 116 -8.54 -2.06 12.17
CA LYS A 116 -9.11 -2.22 13.51
C LYS A 116 -8.87 -0.97 14.36
N ALA A 117 -9.83 -0.62 15.21
CA ALA A 117 -9.73 0.48 16.16
C ALA A 117 -8.93 0.08 17.40
N ASP A 118 -7.65 -0.24 17.21
CA ASP A 118 -6.71 -0.59 18.28
C ASP A 118 -5.28 -0.10 17.97
N MET A 119 -4.33 -0.51 18.82
CA MET A 119 -2.91 -0.14 18.72
C MET A 119 -2.01 -1.26 18.17
N GLY A 120 -2.56 -2.21 17.39
CA GLY A 120 -1.73 -3.26 16.78
C GLY A 120 -1.44 -4.46 17.67
N MET A 121 -2.21 -4.67 18.73
CA MET A 121 -1.97 -5.69 19.77
C MET A 121 -2.68 -7.03 19.53
N GLN A 122 -3.67 -7.09 18.63
CA GLN A 122 -4.31 -8.36 18.26
C GLN A 122 -3.34 -9.27 17.50
N GLU A 123 -3.18 -10.50 18.00
CA GLU A 123 -2.45 -11.55 17.31
C GLU A 123 -3.39 -12.36 16.41
N ASN A 124 -2.89 -12.79 15.25
CA ASN A 124 -3.61 -13.63 14.29
C ASN A 124 -5.04 -13.14 13.97
N VAL A 125 -5.21 -11.83 13.73
CA VAL A 125 -6.50 -11.21 13.36
C VAL A 125 -7.09 -11.81 12.07
N HIS A 126 -6.24 -12.34 11.20
CA HIS A 126 -6.62 -13.05 9.97
C HIS A 126 -7.11 -14.49 10.21
N LYS A 127 -6.99 -15.01 11.43
CA LYS A 127 -7.41 -16.36 11.82
C LYS A 127 -6.78 -17.46 10.96
N LEU A 128 -5.50 -17.31 10.65
CA LEU A 128 -4.72 -18.37 10.01
C LEU A 128 -4.64 -19.59 10.93
N ASP A 129 -4.43 -20.76 10.34
CA ASP A 129 -4.19 -21.97 11.11
C ASP A 129 -2.94 -21.82 11.99
N PRO A 130 -2.90 -22.43 13.19
CA PRO A 130 -1.78 -22.25 14.13
C PRO A 130 -0.40 -22.55 13.56
N GLU A 131 -0.30 -23.55 12.68
CA GLU A 131 0.97 -23.95 12.06
C GLU A 131 1.43 -22.95 10.99
N GLU A 132 0.49 -22.32 10.27
CA GLU A 132 0.81 -21.25 9.33
C GLU A 132 1.23 -19.99 10.11
N TRP A 133 0.45 -19.60 11.12
CA TRP A 133 0.70 -18.41 11.93
C TRP A 133 2.08 -18.40 12.59
N LYS A 134 2.55 -19.56 13.06
CA LYS A 134 3.88 -19.72 13.67
C LYS A 134 5.03 -19.26 12.76
N ASN A 135 4.82 -19.30 11.44
CA ASN A 135 5.82 -18.91 10.45
C ASN A 135 5.64 -17.46 9.94
N VAL A 136 4.64 -16.73 10.44
CA VAL A 136 4.39 -15.33 10.08
C VAL A 136 5.20 -14.41 10.96
N GLU A 137 6.07 -13.61 10.34
CA GLU A 137 6.77 -12.52 11.02
C GLU A 137 5.84 -11.30 11.12
N ALA A 138 5.56 -10.82 12.35
CA ALA A 138 4.87 -9.56 12.57
C ALA A 138 5.88 -8.39 12.55
N VAL A 139 5.72 -7.48 11.58
CA VAL A 139 6.61 -6.33 11.35
C VAL A 139 5.85 -5.04 11.64
N TYR A 140 6.32 -4.25 12.61
CA TYR A 140 5.71 -2.96 12.91
C TYR A 140 6.33 -1.84 12.07
N ILE A 141 5.47 -1.04 11.44
CA ILE A 141 5.89 0.16 10.71
C ILE A 141 5.54 1.38 11.57
N ASP A 142 6.56 2.14 11.97
CA ASP A 142 6.39 3.45 12.61
C ASP A 142 6.53 4.56 11.57
N ILE A 143 5.43 5.27 11.30
CA ILE A 143 5.42 6.35 10.30
C ILE A 143 6.21 7.58 10.76
N ALA A 144 6.48 7.74 12.06
CA ALA A 144 7.27 8.85 12.59
C ALA A 144 8.79 8.55 12.63
N ASP A 145 9.17 7.27 12.61
CA ASP A 145 10.58 6.88 12.71
C ASP A 145 11.30 7.03 11.36
N ARG A 146 12.22 8.00 11.29
CA ARG A 146 13.02 8.25 10.08
C ARG A 146 13.84 7.03 9.65
N SER A 147 14.25 6.16 10.58
CA SER A 147 15.05 4.97 10.27
C SER A 147 14.27 3.91 9.49
N HIS A 148 12.94 3.97 9.49
CA HIS A 148 12.09 3.06 8.72
C HIS A 148 12.02 3.41 7.22
N VAL A 149 12.37 4.65 6.84
CA VAL A 149 12.45 5.05 5.43
C VAL A 149 13.71 4.45 4.82
N LEU A 150 13.52 3.42 3.98
CA LEU A 150 14.57 2.49 3.56
C LEU A 150 15.60 3.09 2.59
N SER A 151 15.17 3.94 1.64
CA SER A 151 16.08 4.66 0.74
C SER A 151 16.21 6.12 1.17
N ARG A 152 17.39 6.70 0.97
CA ARG A 152 17.58 8.15 1.18
C ARG A 152 16.75 8.98 0.20
N GLN A 153 16.51 8.45 -1.00
CA GLN A 153 15.77 9.12 -2.08
C GLN A 153 14.26 9.23 -1.78
N ASP A 154 13.74 8.34 -0.93
CA ASP A 154 12.34 8.35 -0.51
C ASP A 154 12.03 9.46 0.49
N TYR A 155 13.06 10.02 1.16
CA TYR A 155 12.82 11.00 2.21
C TYR A 155 12.54 12.38 1.64
N LYS A 156 11.33 12.85 1.90
CA LYS A 156 10.90 14.22 1.64
C LYS A 156 10.46 14.90 2.94
N PRO A 157 11.01 16.07 3.30
CA PRO A 157 10.62 16.79 4.52
C PRO A 157 9.12 17.09 4.62
N GLU A 158 8.47 17.35 3.50
CA GLU A 158 7.04 17.64 3.38
C GLU A 158 6.15 16.39 3.55
N GLU A 159 6.71 15.20 3.40
CA GLU A 159 6.06 13.90 3.64
C GLU A 159 6.59 13.28 4.96
N ASP A 160 7.02 14.11 5.91
CA ASP A 160 7.54 13.68 7.21
C ASP A 160 6.55 13.92 8.36
N PRO A 161 5.87 12.88 8.87
CA PRO A 161 4.94 13.00 10.00
C PRO A 161 5.56 13.58 11.27
N ALA A 162 6.87 13.46 11.45
CA ALA A 162 7.60 14.05 12.57
C ALA A 162 7.78 15.57 12.44
N LYS A 163 7.43 16.15 11.28
CA LYS A 163 7.50 17.59 10.98
C LYS A 163 6.15 18.18 10.59
N PHE A 164 5.22 17.35 10.13
CA PHE A 164 3.88 17.76 9.72
C PHE A 164 2.96 18.01 10.91
N LYS A 165 2.23 19.13 10.90
CA LYS A 165 1.12 19.40 11.79
C LYS A 165 -0.08 19.81 10.96
N SER A 166 -1.18 19.07 11.10
CA SER A 166 -2.43 19.37 10.41
C SER A 166 -3.02 20.69 10.93
N VAL A 167 -3.36 21.58 10.01
CA VAL A 167 -4.02 22.85 10.33
C VAL A 167 -5.50 22.62 10.67
N LYS A 168 -6.15 21.65 10.02
CA LYS A 168 -7.59 21.39 10.22
C LYS A 168 -7.89 20.61 11.50
N THR A 169 -7.03 19.67 11.87
CA THR A 169 -7.26 18.75 13.00
C THR A 169 -6.35 19.01 14.20
N GLY A 170 -5.27 19.77 14.01
CA GLY A 170 -4.23 20.00 15.03
C GLY A 170 -3.32 18.80 15.29
N ARG A 171 -3.54 17.64 14.64
CA ARG A 171 -2.75 16.41 14.83
C ARG A 171 -1.33 16.57 14.28
N GLY A 172 -0.37 15.93 14.96
CA GLY A 172 1.06 16.06 14.66
C GLY A 172 1.69 17.33 15.26
N PRO A 173 3.03 17.47 15.18
CA PRO A 173 3.97 16.49 14.65
C PRO A 173 4.10 15.24 15.53
N LEU A 174 4.40 14.11 14.90
CA LEU A 174 4.56 12.83 15.61
C LEU A 174 5.99 12.72 16.16
N GLY A 175 6.14 12.96 17.47
CA GLY A 175 7.40 12.77 18.18
C GLY A 175 7.72 11.29 18.45
N PRO A 176 8.91 10.95 18.98
CA PRO A 176 9.33 9.56 19.21
C PRO A 176 8.41 8.73 20.14
N ASN A 177 7.64 9.41 21.00
CA ASN A 177 6.71 8.77 21.93
C ASN A 177 5.23 8.85 21.50
N TRP A 178 4.95 9.27 20.25
CA TRP A 178 3.60 9.58 19.79
C TRP A 178 2.59 8.45 20.05
N LYS A 179 2.97 7.17 19.87
CA LYS A 179 2.08 6.03 20.15
C LYS A 179 1.67 5.91 21.62
N LYS A 180 2.58 6.20 22.56
CA LYS A 180 2.30 6.18 24.00
C LYS A 180 1.42 7.35 24.43
N GLU A 181 1.54 8.48 23.74
CA GLU A 181 0.74 9.68 23.97
C GLU A 181 -0.66 9.54 23.37
N LEU A 182 -0.76 8.97 22.17
CA LEU A 182 -2.01 8.74 21.44
C LEU A 182 -2.99 7.90 22.26
N GLY A 183 -2.53 6.81 22.87
CA GLY A 183 -3.38 5.96 23.73
C GLY A 183 -3.90 6.64 25.00
N LYS A 184 -3.39 7.83 25.35
CA LYS A 184 -3.81 8.61 26.52
C LYS A 184 -4.69 9.82 26.16
N GLN A 185 -4.73 10.21 24.89
CA GLN A 185 -5.48 11.37 24.42
C GLN A 185 -6.89 10.92 24.00
N ALA A 186 -7.89 11.22 24.81
CA ALA A 186 -9.28 10.84 24.52
C ALA A 186 -9.83 11.42 23.21
N GLU A 187 -9.29 12.56 22.75
CA GLU A 187 -9.75 13.27 21.56
C GLU A 187 -9.01 12.89 20.27
N CYS A 188 -7.94 12.08 20.34
CA CYS A 188 -7.16 11.71 19.17
C CYS A 188 -7.46 10.27 18.76
N PRO A 189 -8.15 10.05 17.61
CA PRO A 189 -8.51 8.70 17.20
C PRO A 189 -7.28 7.92 16.75
N TYR A 190 -7.38 6.60 16.81
CA TYR A 190 -6.33 5.70 16.37
C TYR A 190 -6.90 4.42 15.78
N MET A 191 -6.10 3.81 14.91
CA MET A 191 -6.36 2.52 14.30
C MET A 191 -5.05 1.79 14.01
N CYS A 192 -5.14 0.47 13.79
CA CYS A 192 -4.07 -0.33 13.21
C CYS A 192 -4.54 -1.06 11.94
N ALA A 193 -3.73 -0.94 10.88
CA ALA A 193 -3.89 -1.71 9.65
C ALA A 193 -2.98 -2.94 9.75
N TYR A 194 -3.59 -4.11 9.79
CA TYR A 194 -2.92 -5.40 9.81
C TYR A 194 -2.85 -5.93 8.38
N LYS A 195 -1.71 -5.73 7.71
CA LYS A 195 -1.51 -6.09 6.30
C LYS A 195 -0.75 -7.41 6.20
N LEU A 196 -1.47 -8.51 6.05
CA LEU A 196 -0.91 -9.84 5.83
C LEU A 196 -0.51 -10.01 4.36
N VAL A 197 0.80 -10.05 4.11
CA VAL A 197 1.38 -10.14 2.77
C VAL A 197 1.95 -11.53 2.56
N THR A 198 1.36 -12.24 1.61
CA THR A 198 1.81 -13.54 1.11
C THR A 198 2.48 -13.36 -0.25
N VAL A 199 3.75 -13.76 -0.36
CA VAL A 199 4.51 -13.72 -1.61
C VAL A 199 4.91 -15.13 -2.02
N LYS A 200 4.56 -15.49 -3.26
CA LYS A 200 4.99 -16.71 -3.94
C LYS A 200 5.73 -16.32 -5.22
N PHE A 201 6.95 -16.81 -5.37
CA PHE A 201 7.72 -16.70 -6.61
C PHE A 201 8.46 -17.99 -6.90
N LYS A 202 7.92 -18.84 -7.76
CA LYS A 202 8.51 -20.15 -8.07
C LYS A 202 9.34 -20.06 -9.34
N TRP A 203 10.62 -19.72 -9.18
CA TRP A 203 11.62 -19.75 -10.25
C TRP A 203 12.91 -20.38 -9.74
N TRP A 204 13.42 -21.38 -10.48
CA TRP A 204 14.61 -22.11 -10.08
C TRP A 204 15.83 -21.19 -9.91
N GLY A 205 16.44 -21.22 -8.72
CA GLY A 205 17.62 -20.40 -8.38
C GLY A 205 17.33 -18.95 -7.96
N LEU A 206 16.09 -18.45 -8.09
CA LEU A 206 15.74 -17.05 -7.78
C LEU A 206 14.65 -16.88 -6.73
N GLN A 207 13.92 -17.95 -6.39
CA GLN A 207 12.79 -17.93 -5.46
C GLN A 207 13.05 -17.08 -4.20
N ASN A 208 13.97 -17.52 -3.32
CA ASN A 208 14.16 -16.86 -2.03
C ASN A 208 14.63 -15.40 -2.18
N LYS A 209 15.41 -15.09 -3.22
CA LYS A 209 15.91 -13.74 -3.48
C LYS A 209 14.75 -12.80 -3.85
N ILE A 210 13.87 -13.24 -4.75
CA ILE A 210 12.74 -12.44 -5.21
C ILE A 210 11.66 -12.33 -4.15
N GLU A 211 11.32 -13.40 -3.44
CA GLU A 211 10.30 -13.36 -2.38
C GLU A 211 10.70 -12.35 -1.28
N ASN A 212 11.97 -12.35 -0.86
CA ASN A 212 12.48 -11.37 0.10
C ASN A 212 12.56 -9.95 -0.47
N PHE A 213 12.94 -9.81 -1.74
CA PHE A 213 12.97 -8.51 -2.42
C PHE A 213 11.57 -7.88 -2.46
N ILE A 214 10.55 -8.64 -2.87
CA ILE A 214 9.16 -8.17 -2.91
C ILE A 214 8.71 -7.76 -1.51
N GLN A 215 8.95 -8.58 -0.48
CA GLN A 215 8.61 -8.21 0.90
C GLN A 215 9.30 -6.90 1.34
N LYS A 216 10.55 -6.66 0.94
CA LYS A 216 11.24 -5.39 1.20
C LYS A 216 10.56 -4.21 0.48
N GLN A 217 10.14 -4.38 -0.78
CA GLN A 217 9.43 -3.34 -1.52
C GLN A 217 8.02 -3.07 -0.96
N GLU A 218 7.28 -4.09 -0.54
CA GLU A 218 5.98 -3.92 0.15
C GLU A 218 6.14 -3.13 1.45
N ARG A 219 7.17 -3.45 2.25
CA ARG A 219 7.50 -2.66 3.45
C ARG A 219 7.84 -1.21 3.10
N ARG A 220 8.64 -0.98 2.05
CA ARG A 220 9.00 0.36 1.55
C ARG A 220 7.74 1.14 1.17
N LEU A 221 6.88 0.53 0.34
CA LEU A 221 5.62 1.09 -0.12
C LEU A 221 4.71 1.45 1.06
N PHE A 222 4.45 0.51 1.98
CA PHE A 222 3.61 0.79 3.14
C PHE A 222 4.19 1.89 4.02
N THR A 223 5.51 1.98 4.14
CA THR A 223 6.15 3.03 4.95
C THR A 223 5.93 4.40 4.31
N ASN A 224 6.24 4.55 3.03
CA ASN A 224 6.12 5.82 2.32
C ASN A 224 4.64 6.23 2.16
N PHE A 225 3.77 5.29 1.79
CA PHE A 225 2.34 5.51 1.62
C PHE A 225 1.67 6.05 2.88
N HIS A 226 1.92 5.43 4.05
CA HIS A 226 1.25 5.85 5.28
C HIS A 226 1.83 7.15 5.85
N ARG A 227 3.10 7.45 5.57
CA ARG A 227 3.69 8.77 5.86
C ARG A 227 3.02 9.87 5.05
N GLN A 228 2.87 9.64 3.75
CA GLN A 228 2.17 10.54 2.83
C GLN A 228 0.70 10.72 3.23
N LEU A 229 -0.02 9.62 3.50
CA LEU A 229 -1.42 9.64 3.94
C LEU A 229 -1.61 10.57 5.14
N PHE A 230 -0.75 10.48 6.15
CA PHE A 230 -0.83 11.36 7.31
C PHE A 230 -0.46 12.81 6.98
N CYS A 231 0.62 13.05 6.22
CA CYS A 231 1.01 14.41 5.81
C CYS A 231 0.00 15.07 4.85
N TRP A 232 -0.87 14.29 4.22
CA TRP A 232 -1.96 14.78 3.38
C TRP A 232 -3.28 14.92 4.12
N LEU A 233 -3.32 14.73 5.45
CA LEU A 233 -4.55 14.76 6.26
C LEU A 233 -5.45 15.96 5.93
N ASP A 234 -4.89 17.16 5.84
CA ASP A 234 -5.66 18.38 5.54
C ASP A 234 -6.31 18.38 4.13
N ARG A 235 -5.82 17.55 3.21
CA ARG A 235 -6.33 17.44 1.84
C ARG A 235 -7.54 16.51 1.74
N TRP A 236 -7.67 15.54 2.64
CA TRP A 236 -8.69 14.48 2.53
C TRP A 236 -9.63 14.35 3.72
N VAL A 237 -9.32 14.92 4.89
CA VAL A 237 -10.11 14.70 6.12
C VAL A 237 -11.57 15.14 6.02
N ASP A 238 -11.87 16.15 5.19
CA ASP A 238 -13.22 16.66 4.98
C ASP A 238 -13.92 16.06 3.75
N LEU A 239 -13.26 15.15 3.02
CA LEU A 239 -13.84 14.54 1.83
C LEU A 239 -14.88 13.50 2.20
N THR A 240 -15.96 13.47 1.46
CA THR A 240 -16.96 12.41 1.54
C THR A 240 -16.59 11.23 0.64
N MET A 241 -17.20 10.06 0.87
CA MET A 241 -17.06 8.93 -0.05
C MET A 241 -17.56 9.26 -1.47
N GLU A 242 -18.53 10.17 -1.62
CA GLU A 242 -18.99 10.63 -2.94
C GLU A 242 -17.91 11.45 -3.65
N ASP A 243 -17.22 12.34 -2.93
CA ASP A 243 -16.08 13.08 -3.46
C ASP A 243 -14.97 12.13 -3.93
N ILE A 244 -14.69 11.09 -3.14
CA ILE A 244 -13.71 10.06 -3.49
C ILE A 244 -14.09 9.35 -4.79
N ARG A 245 -15.36 8.95 -4.97
CA ARG A 245 -15.79 8.28 -6.21
C ARG A 245 -15.59 9.17 -7.44
N ARG A 246 -15.95 10.45 -7.32
CA ARG A 246 -15.71 11.44 -8.39
C ARG A 246 -14.21 11.59 -8.70
N MET A 247 -13.37 11.62 -7.67
CA MET A 247 -11.92 11.69 -7.83
C MET A 247 -11.32 10.43 -8.46
N GLU A 248 -11.82 9.24 -8.15
CA GLU A 248 -11.38 7.98 -8.76
C GLU A 248 -11.66 7.97 -10.28
N ASP A 249 -12.84 8.43 -10.69
CA ASP A 249 -13.22 8.55 -12.12
C ASP A 249 -12.32 9.54 -12.87
N GLU A 250 -12.02 10.69 -12.25
CA GLU A 250 -11.09 11.66 -12.82
C GLU A 250 -9.66 11.10 -12.86
N THR A 251 -9.23 10.43 -11.79
CA THR A 251 -7.88 9.85 -11.68
C THR A 251 -7.65 8.79 -12.74
N LYS A 252 -8.64 7.94 -13.05
CA LYS A 252 -8.53 6.97 -14.15
C LYS A 252 -8.10 7.63 -15.46
N ARG A 253 -8.77 8.73 -15.84
CA ARG A 253 -8.45 9.48 -17.07
C ARG A 253 -7.09 10.15 -17.00
N GLN A 254 -6.77 10.78 -15.86
CA GLN A 254 -5.49 11.43 -15.65
C GLN A 254 -4.32 10.44 -15.76
N LEU A 255 -4.45 9.24 -15.19
CA LEU A 255 -3.41 8.22 -15.26
C LEU A 255 -3.13 7.79 -16.71
N ASP A 256 -4.15 7.60 -17.52
CA ASP A 256 -4.00 7.27 -18.94
C ASP A 256 -3.24 8.39 -19.69
N GLU A 257 -3.64 9.65 -19.49
CA GLU A 257 -2.97 10.80 -20.11
C GLU A 257 -1.51 10.97 -19.64
N MET A 258 -1.27 10.83 -18.33
CA MET A 258 0.06 10.96 -17.74
C MET A 258 0.99 9.85 -18.25
N ARG A 259 0.50 8.61 -18.35
CA ARG A 259 1.27 7.47 -18.86
C ARG A 259 1.76 7.74 -20.29
N GLU A 260 0.93 8.36 -21.12
CA GLU A 260 1.28 8.68 -22.52
C GLU A 260 2.16 9.93 -22.67
N ARG A 261 1.95 10.97 -21.83
CA ARG A 261 2.50 12.32 -22.07
C ARG A 261 3.61 12.74 -21.12
N ASP A 262 3.58 12.28 -19.88
CA ASP A 262 4.56 12.69 -18.87
C ASP A 262 5.87 11.90 -19.03
N PRO A 263 7.01 12.46 -18.59
CA PRO A 263 8.24 11.67 -18.44
C PRO A 263 8.10 10.64 -17.31
N LEU A 264 8.98 9.63 -17.34
CA LEU A 264 9.10 8.65 -16.26
C LEU A 264 9.35 9.34 -14.90
N LYS A 265 8.64 8.91 -13.86
CA LYS A 265 8.73 9.46 -12.49
C LYS A 265 8.39 8.42 -11.42
N GLY A 266 8.50 8.81 -10.16
CA GLY A 266 8.20 7.95 -9.01
C GLY A 266 9.38 7.09 -8.56
N MET A 267 9.11 6.06 -7.76
CA MET A 267 10.13 5.17 -7.23
C MET A 267 10.75 4.30 -8.34
N SER A 268 12.07 4.14 -8.25
CA SER A 268 12.82 3.10 -8.96
C SER A 268 13.21 2.01 -7.98
N ALA A 269 13.11 0.75 -8.42
CA ALA A 269 13.65 -0.39 -7.69
C ALA A 269 15.07 -0.78 -8.14
N ALA A 270 15.72 0.05 -8.96
CA ALA A 270 17.13 -0.13 -9.29
C ALA A 270 17.96 -0.13 -8.00
N ASP A 271 18.80 -1.16 -7.88
CA ASP A 271 19.51 -1.55 -6.66
C ASP A 271 20.21 -0.36 -5.96
N GLU A 272 19.84 -0.11 -4.71
CA GLU A 272 20.79 0.33 -3.66
C GLU A 272 21.29 -0.91 -2.91
#